data_AF-A0A521PEN2-F1
#
_entry.id   AF-A0A521PEN2-F1
#
_cell.length_a   1.000
_cell.length_b   1.000
_cell.length_c   1.000
_cell.angle_alpha   90.00
_cell.angle_beta   90.00
_cell.angle_gamma   90.00
#
_symmetry.space_group_name_H-M   'P 1'
#
loop_
_entity.id
_entity.type
_entity.pdbx_description
1 polymer ?
#
loop_
_entity_poly.entity_id
_entity_poly.type
_entity_poly.pdbx_seq_one_letter_code
_entity_poly.pdbx_strand_id
1 'polypeptide(L)'
;MPAAHSGDHLRKRVIGKVPWGHWETTTFTAGLRCGGLTAPWVPDGAMNKLAFEIYVEKVLVPTLKPIEMAFAKLKALLRKAAERTVGALWDRIGQVLDAVTPDECANHFRHAGYGST
;
A
#
# COMPACT_ATOMS: atom_id res chain seq x y z
N MET A 1 -50.59 -1.70 4.90
CA MET A 1 -51.19 -0.36 5.07
C MET A 1 -51.24 -0.06 6.56
N PRO A 2 -50.96 1.18 7.04
CA PRO A 2 -51.43 2.45 6.48
C PRO A 2 -50.33 3.32 5.84
N ALA A 3 -50.78 4.41 5.20
CA ALA A 3 -50.01 5.35 4.40
C ALA A 3 -49.78 6.68 5.13
N ALA A 4 -48.65 7.33 4.86
CA ALA A 4 -48.44 8.76 5.07
C ALA A 4 -47.72 9.34 3.83
N HIS A 5 -48.40 10.26 3.13
CA HIS A 5 -47.86 11.22 2.17
C HIS A 5 -47.44 12.48 2.97
N SER A 6 -46.51 13.37 2.63
CA SER A 6 -45.72 13.70 1.44
C SER A 6 -44.62 14.68 1.90
N GLY A 7 -43.44 14.71 1.25
CA GLY A 7 -42.49 15.81 1.44
C GLY A 7 -41.07 15.55 0.92
N ASP A 8 -40.82 16.09 -0.27
CA ASP A 8 -39.54 16.69 -0.74
C ASP A 8 -38.40 15.80 -1.30
N HIS A 9 -37.80 16.34 -2.37
CA HIS A 9 -36.85 15.73 -3.29
C HIS A 9 -35.46 15.48 -2.65
N LEU A 10 -34.71 14.52 -3.20
CA LEU A 10 -33.29 14.20 -2.92
C LEU A 10 -32.95 13.08 -1.92
N ARG A 11 -33.66 11.95 -1.87
CA ARG A 11 -33.05 10.67 -1.42
C ARG A 11 -33.64 9.48 -2.17
N LYS A 12 -33.12 9.17 -3.37
CA LYS A 12 -33.32 7.83 -3.92
C LYS A 12 -32.57 6.86 -3.01
N ARG A 13 -33.31 6.07 -2.21
CA ARG A 13 -32.73 4.93 -1.50
C ARG A 13 -32.16 3.99 -2.55
N VAL A 14 -30.84 3.86 -2.59
CA VAL A 14 -30.19 2.78 -3.33
C VAL A 14 -30.39 1.51 -2.50
N ILE A 15 -31.33 0.67 -2.93
CA ILE A 15 -31.47 -0.68 -2.38
C ILE A 15 -30.42 -1.54 -3.10
N GLY A 16 -29.26 -1.69 -2.48
CA GLY A 16 -28.25 -2.66 -2.89
C GLY A 16 -28.62 -4.04 -2.39
N LYS A 17 -28.54 -5.05 -3.27
CA LYS A 17 -28.71 -6.45 -2.89
C LYS A 17 -27.46 -6.89 -2.12
N VAL A 18 -27.59 -7.19 -0.82
CA VAL A 18 -26.54 -7.92 -0.08
C VAL A 18 -26.44 -9.31 -0.69
N PRO A 19 -25.30 -9.71 -1.28
CA PRO A 19 -25.26 -10.89 -2.12
C PRO A 19 -25.39 -12.21 -1.35
N TRP A 20 -25.27 -12.22 -0.01
CA TRP A 20 -25.20 -13.45 0.77
C TRP A 20 -25.95 -13.33 2.11
N GLY A 21 -26.97 -14.18 2.28
CA GLY A 21 -27.93 -14.17 3.39
C GLY A 21 -27.54 -14.99 4.62
N HIS A 22 -26.27 -15.01 5.01
CA HIS A 22 -25.80 -15.60 6.27
C HIS A 22 -24.63 -14.76 6.81
N TRP A 23 -24.41 -14.72 8.12
CA TRP A 23 -23.42 -13.87 8.81
C TRP A 23 -21.96 -14.32 8.58
N GLU A 24 -21.59 -14.65 7.33
CA GLU A 24 -20.22 -14.96 6.97
C GLU A 24 -19.39 -13.67 7.01
N THR A 25 -18.42 -13.62 7.93
CA THR A 25 -17.55 -12.45 8.08
C THR A 25 -16.67 -12.32 6.84
N THR A 26 -16.87 -11.25 6.06
CA THR A 26 -15.99 -10.93 4.94
C THR A 26 -14.85 -10.05 5.44
N THR A 27 -13.62 -10.58 5.39
CA THR A 27 -12.43 -9.80 5.77
C THR A 27 -11.89 -9.06 4.55
N PHE A 28 -11.64 -7.76 4.66
CA PHE A 28 -10.88 -6.99 3.67
C PHE A 28 -9.54 -6.56 4.28
N THR A 29 -8.45 -6.82 3.57
CA THR A 29 -7.08 -6.48 3.99
C THR A 29 -6.41 -5.65 2.91
N ALA A 30 -5.71 -4.59 3.31
CA ALA A 30 -4.93 -3.76 2.41
C ALA A 30 -3.77 -3.10 3.17
N GLY A 31 -2.71 -2.71 2.45
CA GLY A 31 -1.65 -1.85 2.94
C GLY A 31 -1.99 -0.38 2.70
N LEU A 32 -1.44 0.52 3.53
CA LEU A 32 -1.59 1.97 3.37
C LEU A 32 -0.24 2.63 3.06
N ARG A 33 -0.23 3.55 2.09
CA ARG A 33 0.92 4.37 1.70
C ARG A 33 0.52 5.83 1.61
N CYS A 34 1.49 6.74 1.57
CA CYS A 34 1.25 8.18 1.35
C CYS A 34 0.45 8.47 0.07
N GLY A 35 0.54 7.59 -0.94
CA GLY A 35 -0.23 7.70 -2.19
C GLY A 35 -1.58 6.97 -2.20
N GLY A 36 -2.01 6.34 -1.10
CA GLY A 36 -3.30 5.63 -1.00
C GLY A 36 -3.21 4.17 -0.57
N LEU A 37 -4.30 3.44 -0.76
CA LEU A 37 -4.41 1.99 -0.48
C LEU A 37 -3.61 1.18 -1.51
N THR A 38 -2.97 0.11 -1.05
CA THR A 38 -2.21 -0.85 -1.87
C THR A 38 -2.48 -2.27 -1.39
N ALA A 39 -2.05 -3.28 -2.15
CA ALA A 39 -2.15 -4.69 -1.75
C ALA A 39 -3.59 -5.12 -1.33
N PRO A 40 -4.67 -4.76 -2.04
CA PRO A 40 -6.01 -5.14 -1.61
C PRO A 40 -6.20 -6.66 -1.76
N TRP A 41 -6.75 -7.29 -0.71
CA TRP A 41 -7.09 -8.71 -0.71
C TRP A 41 -8.31 -8.99 0.18
N VAL A 42 -9.17 -9.89 -0.30
CA VAL A 42 -10.38 -10.35 0.41
C VAL A 42 -10.27 -11.86 0.55
N PRO A 43 -9.80 -12.38 1.69
CA PRO A 43 -9.87 -13.81 1.96
C PRO A 43 -11.31 -14.25 2.24
N ASP A 44 -11.59 -15.51 1.92
CA ASP A 44 -12.83 -16.17 2.33
C ASP A 44 -12.83 -16.35 3.85
N GLY A 45 -13.81 -15.76 4.52
CA GLY A 45 -13.99 -15.84 5.97
C GLY A 45 -13.08 -14.92 6.79
N ALA A 46 -12.89 -15.28 8.06
CA ALA A 46 -12.09 -14.51 9.01
C ALA A 46 -10.58 -14.67 8.75
N MET A 47 -9.82 -13.58 8.94
CA MET A 47 -8.36 -13.63 8.94
C MET A 47 -7.85 -14.68 9.94
N ASN A 48 -6.92 -15.51 9.49
CA ASN A 48 -6.20 -16.45 10.32
C ASN A 48 -4.70 -16.41 9.97
N LYS A 49 -3.88 -17.19 10.68
CA LYS A 49 -2.44 -17.22 10.46
C LYS A 49 -2.07 -17.56 9.01
N LEU A 50 -2.71 -18.58 8.42
CA LEU A 50 -2.44 -18.99 7.05
C LEU A 50 -2.79 -17.89 6.04
N ALA A 51 -3.97 -17.28 6.18
CA ALA A 51 -4.40 -16.17 5.34
C ALA A 51 -3.46 -14.97 5.49
N PHE A 52 -3.01 -14.66 6.71
CA PHE A 52 -2.07 -13.58 6.97
C PHE A 52 -0.70 -13.84 6.32
N GLU A 53 -0.15 -15.05 6.46
CA GLU A 53 1.13 -15.42 5.84
C GLU A 53 1.04 -15.34 4.32
N ILE A 54 -0.05 -15.84 3.73
CA ILE A 54 -0.32 -15.70 2.28
C ILE A 54 -0.41 -14.24 1.88
N TYR A 55 -1.14 -13.42 2.63
CA TYR A 55 -1.25 -11.99 2.39
C TYR A 55 0.14 -11.34 2.39
N VAL A 56 0.96 -11.62 3.40
CA VAL A 56 2.31 -11.06 3.50
C VAL A 56 3.16 -11.49 2.32
N GLU A 57 3.30 -12.80 2.08
CA GLU A 57 4.23 -13.33 1.08
C GLU A 57 3.81 -13.05 -0.36
N LYS A 58 2.52 -13.21 -0.65
CA LYS A 58 2.01 -13.24 -2.03
C LYS A 58 1.40 -11.91 -2.46
N VAL A 59 0.94 -11.10 -1.52
CA VAL A 59 0.28 -9.81 -1.83
C VAL A 59 1.15 -8.65 -1.38
N LEU A 60 1.43 -8.51 -0.08
CA LEU A 60 2.09 -7.35 0.49
C LEU A 60 3.56 -7.22 0.09
N VAL A 61 4.39 -8.25 0.28
CA VAL A 61 5.83 -8.20 -0.01
C VAL A 61 6.12 -7.87 -1.48
N PRO A 62 5.44 -8.47 -2.47
CA PRO A 62 5.55 -8.03 -3.86
C PRO A 62 5.20 -6.56 -4.03
N THR A 63 4.26 -6.05 -3.22
CA THR A 63 3.94 -4.62 -3.27
C THR A 63 5.06 -3.71 -2.75
N LEU A 64 5.99 -4.23 -1.94
CA LEU A 64 7.10 -3.50 -1.33
C LEU A 64 8.34 -3.38 -2.22
N LYS A 65 8.38 -4.04 -3.39
CA LYS A 65 9.49 -3.98 -4.35
C LYS A 65 10.07 -2.57 -4.67
N PRO A 66 9.31 -1.46 -4.70
CA PRO A 66 9.89 -0.13 -4.90
C PRO A 66 10.91 0.25 -3.83
N ILE A 67 10.63 -0.10 -2.57
CA ILE A 67 11.48 0.29 -1.44
C ILE A 67 12.78 -0.52 -1.48
N GLU A 68 12.72 -1.79 -1.87
CA GLU A 68 13.89 -2.63 -2.06
C GLU A 68 14.83 -2.08 -3.14
N MET A 69 14.28 -1.55 -4.24
CA MET A 69 15.08 -0.91 -5.28
C MET A 69 15.76 0.36 -4.78
N ALA A 70 15.07 1.19 -3.99
CA ALA A 70 15.65 2.38 -3.38
C ALA A 70 16.79 2.01 -2.41
N PHE A 71 16.59 1.02 -1.55
CA PHE A 71 17.62 0.52 -0.63
C PHE A 71 18.78 -0.16 -1.37
N ALA A 72 18.55 -0.83 -2.49
CA ALA A 72 19.61 -1.38 -3.33
C ALA A 72 20.50 -0.27 -3.94
N LYS A 73 19.89 0.81 -4.46
CA LYS A 73 20.61 2.01 -4.97
C LYS A 73 21.43 2.67 -3.86
N LEU A 74 20.84 2.87 -2.68
CA LEU A 74 21.54 3.41 -1.50
C LEU A 74 22.75 2.55 -1.14
N LYS A 75 22.57 1.23 -0.98
CA LYS A 75 23.66 0.29 -0.69
C LYS A 75 24.77 0.33 -1.75
N ALA A 76 24.42 0.44 -3.03
CA ALA A 76 25.40 0.53 -4.10
C ALA A 76 26.22 1.84 -4.04
N LEU A 77 25.58 2.98 -3.78
CA LEU A 77 26.24 4.27 -3.62
C LEU A 77 27.17 4.31 -2.41
N LEU A 78 26.76 3.72 -1.29
CA LEU A 78 27.59 3.61 -0.09
C LEU A 78 28.80 2.70 -0.32
N ARG A 79 28.62 1.55 -0.98
CA ARG A 79 29.74 0.67 -1.36
C ARG A 79 30.72 1.34 -2.29
N LYS A 80 30.24 2.14 -3.24
CA LYS A 80 31.09 2.90 -4.17
C LYS A 80 31.90 3.99 -3.46
N ALA A 81 31.33 4.63 -2.44
CA ALA A 81 32.03 5.66 -1.66
C ALA A 81 33.18 5.10 -0.82
N ALA A 82 33.11 3.82 -0.43
CA ALA A 82 34.17 3.10 0.27
C ALA A 82 34.68 3.80 1.55
N GLU A 83 33.80 4.54 2.22
CA GLU A 83 34.13 5.29 3.43
C GLU A 83 34.72 4.37 4.51
N ARG A 84 35.77 4.87 5.18
CA ARG A 84 36.53 4.12 6.20
C ARG A 84 36.34 4.63 7.62
N THR A 85 35.50 5.65 7.80
CA THR A 85 35.17 6.20 9.12
C THR A 85 33.65 6.30 9.27
N VAL A 86 33.18 6.20 10.52
CA VAL A 86 31.75 6.31 10.84
C VAL A 86 31.22 7.71 10.51
N GLY A 87 32.00 8.77 10.79
CA GLY A 87 31.60 10.15 10.47
C GLY A 87 31.43 10.39 8.97
N ALA A 88 32.42 10.01 8.16
CA ALA A 88 32.33 10.17 6.71
C ALA A 88 31.22 9.29 6.10
N LEU A 89 30.98 8.10 6.67
CA LEU A 89 29.83 7.27 6.28
C LEU A 89 28.49 7.96 6.56
N TRP A 90 28.32 8.58 7.73
CA TRP A 90 27.11 9.33 8.07
C TRP A 90 26.90 10.54 7.16
N ASP A 91 27.94 11.33 6.92
CA ASP A 91 27.89 12.46 5.99
C ASP A 91 27.50 12.00 4.59
N ARG A 92 28.06 10.85 4.16
CA ARG A 92 27.76 10.27 2.86
C ARG A 92 26.32 9.76 2.77
N ILE A 93 25.80 9.14 3.82
CA ILE A 93 24.39 8.73 3.91
C ILE A 93 23.49 9.96 3.78
N GLY A 94 23.79 11.04 4.51
CA GLY A 94 23.06 12.31 4.42
C GLY A 94 23.01 12.86 3.00
N GLN A 95 24.18 13.02 2.36
CA GLN A 95 24.27 13.50 0.97
C GLN A 95 23.49 12.62 -0.03
N VAL A 96 23.53 11.30 0.15
CA VAL A 96 22.80 10.37 -0.73
C VAL A 96 21.30 10.49 -0.52
N LEU A 97 20.84 10.64 0.73
CA LEU A 97 19.43 10.84 1.04
C LEU A 97 18.91 12.19 0.54
N ASP A 98 19.70 13.25 0.67
CA ASP A 98 19.37 14.59 0.13
C ASP A 98 19.25 14.60 -1.40
N ALA A 99 19.95 13.69 -2.08
CA ALA A 99 19.87 13.52 -3.53
C ALA A 99 18.61 12.74 -3.97
N VAL A 100 17.88 12.09 -3.06
CA VAL A 100 16.62 11.40 -3.38
C VAL A 100 15.50 12.43 -3.47
N THR A 101 15.24 12.90 -4.68
CA THR A 101 14.17 13.88 -4.91
C THR A 101 12.78 13.21 -4.89
N PRO A 102 11.71 13.98 -4.65
CA PRO A 102 10.34 13.50 -4.82
C PRO A 102 10.08 12.88 -6.21
N ASP A 103 10.72 13.38 -7.25
CA ASP A 103 10.63 12.84 -8.61
C ASP A 103 11.32 11.48 -8.75
N GLU A 104 12.49 11.27 -8.12
CA GLU A 104 13.12 9.95 -8.06
C GLU A 104 12.24 8.95 -7.31
N CYS A 105 11.65 9.36 -6.18
CA CYS A 105 10.66 8.55 -5.45
C CYS A 105 9.47 8.19 -6.34
N ALA A 106 8.86 9.18 -7.00
CA ALA A 106 7.73 8.96 -7.91
C ALA A 106 8.11 8.04 -9.08
N ASN A 107 9.32 8.17 -9.62
CA ASN A 107 9.84 7.29 -10.66
C ASN A 107 10.05 5.85 -10.17
N HIS A 108 10.57 5.65 -8.95
CA HIS A 108 10.68 4.32 -8.33
C HIS A 108 9.31 3.68 -8.11
N PHE A 109 8.33 4.46 -7.61
CA PHE A 109 6.95 4.00 -7.47
C PHE A 109 6.35 3.66 -8.84
N ARG A 110 6.52 4.50 -9.86
CA ARG A 110 6.02 4.25 -11.22
C ARG A 110 6.65 3.02 -11.86
N HIS A 111 7.98 2.87 -11.80
CA HIS A 111 8.70 1.72 -12.37
C HIS A 111 8.27 0.38 -11.76
N ALA A 112 7.87 0.40 -10.49
CA ALA A 112 7.43 -0.78 -9.78
C ALA A 112 5.90 -0.99 -9.87
N GLY A 113 5.20 -0.19 -10.69
CA GLY A 113 3.78 -0.35 -10.98
C GLY A 113 2.81 0.37 -10.03
N TYR A 114 3.30 1.27 -9.15
CA TYR A 114 2.46 2.06 -8.22
C TYR A 114 2.05 3.43 -8.80
N GLY A 115 2.36 3.69 -10.06
CA GLY A 115 1.98 4.94 -10.73
C GLY A 115 0.53 4.89 -11.20
N SER A 116 -0.40 5.32 -10.34
CA SER A 116 -1.81 5.62 -10.62
C SER A 116 -2.68 4.47 -11.20
N THR A 117 -3.59 3.96 -10.36
CA THR A 117 -4.93 3.50 -10.77
C THR A 117 -5.96 4.52 -10.32
#